data_AF-M5BYL5-F1
#
_entry.id   AF-M5BYL5-F1
#
_cell.length_a   1.000
_cell.length_b   1.000
_cell.length_c   1.000
_cell.angle_alpha   90.00
_cell.angle_beta   90.00
_cell.angle_gamma   90.00
#
_symmetry.space_group_name_H-M   'P 1'
#
loop_
_entity.id
_entity.type
_entity.pdbx_description
1 polymer ?
#
loop_
_entity_poly.entity_id
_entity_poly.type
_entity_poly.pdbx_seq_one_letter_code
_entity_poly.pdbx_strand_id
1 'polypeptide(L)'
;MIHELEGMVYEVLGRHAWWKTNHEKKKGGFPKRLIYYRDGVSEGQFPQVLSIELPAIQAACKRHKINPTITIVVVGKRHHVRFFPTHGGEDRSGNCPAGTVVDDV
;
A
#
# COMPACT_ATOMS: atom_id res chain seq x y z
N MET A 1 0.52 -9.51 -12.87
CA MET A 1 0.44 -8.05 -12.64
C MET A 1 -1.02 -7.64 -12.64
N ILE A 2 -1.40 -6.58 -11.91
CA ILE A 2 -2.81 -6.13 -11.92
C ILE A 2 -3.09 -5.45 -13.26
N HIS A 3 -3.92 -6.09 -14.08
CA HIS A 3 -4.46 -5.49 -15.29
C HIS A 3 -5.45 -4.37 -14.92
N GLU A 4 -5.48 -3.29 -15.70
CA GLU A 4 -6.37 -2.13 -15.50
C GLU A 4 -6.18 -1.34 -14.19
N LEU A 5 -5.01 -1.47 -13.54
CA LEU A 5 -4.71 -0.76 -12.29
C LEU A 5 -4.90 0.76 -12.41
N GLU A 6 -4.56 1.35 -13.57
CA GLU A 6 -4.78 2.78 -13.82
C GLU A 6 -6.25 3.18 -13.64
N GLY A 7 -7.17 2.42 -14.25
CA GLY A 7 -8.61 2.68 -14.18
C GLY A 7 -9.12 2.59 -12.74
N MET A 8 -8.72 1.53 -12.03
CA MET A 8 -9.07 1.34 -10.63
C MET A 8 -8.59 2.50 -9.75
N VAL A 9 -7.34 2.92 -9.92
CA VAL A 9 -6.76 4.02 -9.13
C VAL A 9 -7.44 5.34 -9.48
N TYR A 10 -7.73 5.59 -10.76
CA TYR A 10 -8.44 6.79 -11.20
C TYR A 10 -9.81 6.89 -10.54
N GLU A 11 -10.58 5.80 -10.50
CA GLU A 11 -11.90 5.77 -9.87
C GLU A 11 -11.82 6.00 -8.35
N VAL A 12 -10.90 5.33 -7.67
CA VAL A 12 -10.73 5.47 -6.21
C VAL A 12 -10.33 6.90 -5.83
N LEU A 13 -9.38 7.50 -6.55
CA LEU A 13 -8.98 8.90 -6.33
C LEU A 13 -10.14 9.87 -6.58
N GLY A 14 -10.91 9.64 -7.65
CA GLY A 14 -12.09 10.45 -7.96
C GLY A 14 -13.15 10.36 -6.87
N ARG A 15 -13.48 9.15 -6.41
CA ARG A 15 -14.44 8.92 -5.33
C ARG A 15 -13.99 9.57 -4.02
N HIS A 16 -12.71 9.42 -3.68
CA HIS A 16 -12.13 10.09 -2.50
C HIS A 16 -12.24 11.62 -2.61
N ALA A 17 -11.82 12.21 -3.72
CA ALA A 17 -11.87 13.65 -3.90
C ALA A 17 -13.29 14.22 -3.88
N TRP A 18 -14.24 13.50 -4.50
CA TRP A 18 -15.66 13.82 -4.43
C TRP A 18 -16.16 13.78 -2.99
N TRP A 19 -15.84 12.72 -2.23
CA TRP A 19 -16.27 12.58 -0.85
C TRP A 19 -15.75 13.72 0.03
N LYS A 20 -14.45 14.04 -0.06
CA LYS A 20 -13.81 15.14 0.69
C LYS A 20 -14.44 16.49 0.38
N THR A 21 -14.75 16.74 -0.89
CA THR A 21 -15.33 18.02 -1.32
C THR A 21 -16.75 18.19 -0.79
N ASN A 22 -17.58 17.13 -0.85
CA ASN A 22 -18.98 17.21 -0.47
C ASN A 22 -19.24 17.09 1.04
N HIS A 23 -18.47 16.25 1.76
CA HIS A 23 -18.69 16.01 3.18
C HIS A 23 -17.83 16.89 4.08
N GLU A 24 -16.57 17.14 3.72
CA GLU A 24 -15.66 17.94 4.55
C GLU A 24 -15.57 19.41 4.13
N LYS A 25 -16.23 19.81 3.03
CA LYS A 25 -16.18 21.16 2.44
C LYS A 25 -14.74 21.68 2.20
N LYS A 26 -13.76 20.78 2.05
CA LYS A 26 -12.37 21.13 1.76
C LYS A 26 -12.16 21.35 0.27
N LYS A 27 -11.60 22.51 -0.11
CA LYS A 27 -11.11 22.76 -1.48
C LYS A 27 -9.85 21.92 -1.72
N GLY A 28 -9.84 21.15 -2.81
CA GLY A 28 -8.71 20.27 -3.18
C GLY A 28 -8.79 18.90 -2.51
N GLY A 29 -9.74 18.06 -2.92
CA GLY A 29 -10.03 16.75 -2.29
C GLY A 29 -9.05 15.61 -2.59
N PHE A 30 -8.06 15.83 -3.46
CA PHE A 30 -7.10 14.78 -3.81
C PHE A 30 -6.00 14.63 -2.74
N PRO A 31 -5.53 13.39 -2.48
CA PRO A 31 -4.51 13.15 -1.49
C PRO A 31 -3.14 13.68 -1.95
N LYS A 32 -2.34 14.19 -1.00
CA LYS A 32 -0.93 14.57 -1.24
C LYS A 32 0.03 13.38 -1.18
N ARG A 33 -0.38 12.29 -0.51
CA ARG A 33 0.39 11.07 -0.30
C ARG A 33 -0.48 9.85 -0.62
N LEU A 34 0.06 8.91 -1.37
CA LEU A 34 -0.60 7.66 -1.74
C LEU A 34 0.25 6.49 -1.26
N ILE A 35 -0.28 5.69 -0.34
CA ILE A 35 0.39 4.48 0.14
C ILE A 35 -0.29 3.28 -0.52
N TYR A 36 0.48 2.52 -1.29
CA TYR A 36 0.02 1.36 -2.03
C TYR A 36 0.57 0.08 -1.39
N TYR A 37 -0.28 -0.61 -0.63
CA TYR A 37 0.04 -1.92 -0.07
C TYR A 37 -0.21 -3.02 -1.11
N ARG A 38 0.87 -3.68 -1.55
CA ARG A 38 0.85 -4.69 -2.58
C ARG A 38 1.07 -6.08 -2.00
N ASP A 39 0.01 -6.87 -1.84
CA ASP A 39 0.07 -8.27 -1.39
C ASP A 39 0.13 -9.23 -2.59
N GLY A 40 0.78 -10.38 -2.46
CA GLY A 40 0.74 -11.45 -3.46
C GLY A 40 1.75 -11.32 -4.60
N VAL A 41 2.95 -10.80 -4.32
CA VAL A 41 4.11 -10.84 -5.21
C VAL A 41 5.32 -11.42 -4.48
N SER A 42 6.15 -12.17 -5.20
CA SER A 42 7.46 -12.63 -4.71
C SER A 42 8.55 -11.59 -4.98
N GLU A 43 9.69 -11.72 -4.33
CA GLU A 43 10.85 -10.82 -4.50
C GLU A 43 11.27 -10.68 -5.97
N GLY A 44 11.26 -11.79 -6.72
CA GLY A 44 11.57 -11.78 -8.15
C GLY A 44 10.61 -10.96 -9.02
N GLN A 45 9.44 -10.60 -8.50
CA GLN A 45 8.43 -9.78 -9.19
C GLN A 45 8.49 -8.30 -8.80
N PHE A 46 9.33 -7.90 -7.84
CA PHE A 46 9.46 -6.48 -7.44
C PHE A 46 9.82 -5.56 -8.62
N PRO A 47 10.73 -5.95 -9.54
CA PRO A 47 11.01 -5.12 -10.72
C PRO A 47 9.77 -4.92 -11.60
N GLN A 48 8.87 -5.91 -11.68
CA GLN A 48 7.64 -5.81 -12.46
C GLN A 48 6.64 -4.85 -11.80
N VAL A 49 6.53 -4.84 -10.47
CA VAL A 49 5.71 -3.86 -9.74
C VAL A 49 6.19 -2.44 -10.04
N LEU A 50 7.50 -2.20 -10.03
CA LEU A 50 8.07 -0.89 -10.32
C LEU A 50 7.95 -0.48 -11.80
N SER A 51 8.06 -1.42 -12.74
CA SER A 51 8.04 -1.11 -14.18
C SER A 51 6.64 -1.11 -14.80
N ILE A 52 5.64 -1.73 -14.16
CA ILE A 52 4.28 -1.86 -14.72
C ILE A 52 3.24 -1.19 -13.81
N GLU A 53 3.19 -1.53 -12.52
CA GLU A 53 2.14 -1.02 -11.62
C GLU A 53 2.37 0.45 -11.22
N LEU A 54 3.61 0.85 -10.91
CA LEU A 54 3.92 2.23 -10.58
C LEU A 54 3.57 3.22 -11.71
N PRO A 55 3.94 2.99 -12.99
CA PRO A 55 3.52 3.85 -14.10
C PRO A 55 2.01 3.92 -14.26
N ALA A 56 1.28 2.82 -14.04
CA ALA A 56 -0.19 2.82 -14.10
C ALA A 56 -0.82 3.71 -13.00
N ILE A 57 -0.28 3.64 -11.78
CA ILE A 57 -0.69 4.54 -10.68
C ILE A 57 -0.39 6.00 -11.03
N GLN A 58 0.82 6.28 -11.55
CA GLN A 58 1.23 7.63 -11.95
C GLN A 58 0.36 8.17 -13.10
N ALA A 59 -0.02 7.34 -14.06
CA ALA A 59 -0.91 7.71 -15.16
C ALA A 59 -2.30 8.14 -14.63
N ALA A 60 -2.85 7.38 -13.69
CA ALA A 60 -4.12 7.73 -13.03
C ALA A 60 -4.04 9.06 -12.28
N CYS A 61 -2.95 9.29 -11.55
CA CYS A 61 -2.68 10.57 -10.88
C CYS A 61 -2.58 11.73 -11.89
N LYS A 62 -1.83 11.53 -12.98
CA LYS A 62 -1.67 12.52 -14.04
C LYS A 62 -3.00 12.87 -14.72
N ARG A 63 -3.89 11.88 -14.92
CA ARG A 63 -5.23 12.09 -15.47
C ARG A 63 -6.10 12.99 -14.59
N HIS A 64 -5.92 12.93 -13.27
CA HIS A 64 -6.50 13.85 -12.29
C HIS A 64 -5.72 15.17 -12.12
N LYS A 65 -4.63 15.36 -12.88
CA LYS A 65 -3.71 16.51 -12.78
C LYS A 65 -3.10 16.67 -11.37
N ILE A 66 -2.81 15.56 -10.70
CA ILE A 66 -2.16 15.53 -9.40
C ILE A 66 -0.82 14.80 -9.47
N ASN A 67 0.08 15.11 -8.52
CA ASN A 67 1.37 14.46 -8.39
C ASN A 67 1.65 14.14 -6.90
N PRO A 68 0.94 13.16 -6.31
CA PRO A 68 1.16 12.78 -4.91
C PRO A 68 2.51 12.07 -4.75
N THR A 69 3.07 12.13 -3.53
CA THR A 69 4.17 11.23 -3.16
C THR A 69 3.61 9.81 -3.06
N ILE A 70 4.15 8.89 -3.86
CA ILE A 70 3.71 7.49 -3.89
C ILE A 70 4.71 6.66 -3.08
N THR A 71 4.20 5.88 -2.14
CA THR A 71 4.97 4.86 -1.39
C THR A 71 4.38 3.50 -1.70
N ILE A 72 5.19 2.59 -2.22
CA ILE A 72 4.79 1.20 -2.46
C ILE A 72 5.33 0.36 -1.31
N VAL A 73 4.45 -0.39 -0.67
CA VAL A 73 4.79 -1.34 0.41
C VAL A 73 4.38 -2.71 -0.06
N VAL A 74 5.35 -3.58 -0.35
CA VAL A 74 5.06 -4.98 -0.69
C VAL A 74 4.84 -5.77 0.60
N VAL A 75 3.72 -6.49 0.67
CA VAL A 75 3.33 -7.29 1.84
C VAL A 75 3.55 -8.77 1.51
N GLY A 76 4.49 -9.39 2.21
CA GLY A 76 4.75 -10.83 2.11
C GLY A 76 4.16 -11.56 3.32
N LYS A 77 3.08 -12.35 3.12
CA LYS A 77 2.51 -13.20 4.19
C LYS A 77 2.99 -14.66 4.15
N ARG A 78 3.38 -15.14 2.97
CA ARG A 78 3.76 -16.54 2.72
C ARG A 78 5.28 -16.66 2.60
N HIS A 79 5.96 -16.52 3.73
CA HIS A 79 7.41 -16.68 3.84
C HIS A 79 7.79 -17.70 4.93
N HIS A 80 9.04 -18.15 4.88
CA HIS A 80 9.59 -19.11 5.84
C HIS A 80 10.20 -18.45 7.09
N VAL A 81 10.22 -17.12 7.18
CA VAL A 81 10.65 -16.41 8.39
C VAL A 81 9.70 -16.70 9.55
N ARG A 82 10.25 -16.98 10.72
CA ARG A 82 9.56 -17.28 11.98
C ARG A 82 10.21 -16.48 13.10
N PHE A 83 9.38 -15.89 13.96
CA PHE A 83 9.82 -15.15 15.13
C PHE A 83 9.27 -15.85 16.38
N PHE A 84 10.11 -15.96 17.40
CA PHE A 84 9.76 -16.58 18.67
C PHE A 84 10.00 -15.57 19.79
N PRO A 85 9.02 -15.34 20.68
CA PRO A 85 9.20 -14.46 21.82
C PRO A 85 10.24 -15.03 22.79
N THR A 86 11.02 -14.15 23.42
CA THR A 86 11.97 -14.50 24.49
C THR A 86 11.46 -14.01 25.84
N HIS A 87 11.84 -14.69 26.93
CA HIS A 87 11.65 -14.24 28.32
C HIS A 87 10.21 -13.96 28.77
N GLY A 88 9.24 -14.83 28.43
CA GLY A 88 7.86 -14.70 28.91
C GLY A 88 7.03 -13.64 28.18
N GLY A 89 7.49 -13.18 27.02
CA GLY A 89 6.80 -12.21 26.17
C GLY A 89 5.74 -12.81 25.25
N GLU A 90 5.43 -14.10 25.39
CA GLU A 90 4.46 -14.81 24.57
C GLU A 90 3.00 -14.44 24.86
N ASP A 91 2.17 -14.53 23.82
CA ASP A 91 0.72 -14.52 23.96
C ASP A 91 0.17 -15.88 24.45
N ARG A 92 -1.16 -15.99 24.56
CA ARG A 92 -1.84 -17.22 25.02
C ARG A 92 -1.56 -18.44 24.13
N SER A 93 -1.14 -18.24 22.89
CA SER A 93 -0.83 -19.29 21.92
C SER A 93 0.67 -19.61 21.83
N GLY A 94 1.52 -18.93 22.61
CA GLY A 94 2.98 -19.06 22.53
C GLY A 94 3.63 -18.23 21.42
N ASN A 95 2.89 -17.33 20.77
CA ASN A 95 3.40 -16.51 19.66
C ASN A 95 3.80 -15.10 20.12
N CYS A 96 4.49 -14.38 19.23
CA CYS A 96 4.78 -12.96 19.43
C CYS A 96 3.47 -12.15 19.58
N PRO A 97 3.40 -11.16 20.48
CA PRO A 97 2.21 -10.36 20.67
C PRO A 97 1.90 -9.47 19.45
N ALA A 98 0.62 -9.11 19.30
CA ALA A 98 0.21 -8.19 18.24
C ALA A 98 0.93 -6.83 18.39
N GLY A 99 1.49 -6.33 17.30
CA GLY A 99 2.32 -5.12 17.29
C GLY A 99 3.83 -5.37 17.42
N THR A 100 4.27 -6.63 17.45
CA THR A 100 5.70 -6.96 17.34
C THR A 100 6.25 -6.48 15.99
N VAL A 101 7.32 -5.67 16.04
CA VAL A 101 8.06 -5.16 14.86
C VAL A 101 9.50 -5.59 14.98
N VAL A 102 10.05 -6.09 13.86
CA VAL A 102 11.47 -6.45 13.72
C VAL A 102 11.97 -5.77 12.46
N ASP A 103 12.86 -4.79 12.61
CA ASP A 103 13.44 -3.97 11.54
C ASP A 103 14.98 -3.99 11.52
N ASP A 104 15.59 -4.71 12.46
CA ASP A 104 17.03 -4.99 12.53
C ASP A 104 17.28 -6.50 12.65
N VAL A 105 18.46 -6.95 12.25
CA VAL A 105 18.85 -8.38 12.24
C VAL A 105 20.07 -8.62 13.12
#